data_AF-A0A968TJH2-F1
#
_entry.id   AF-A0A968TJH2-F1
#
_cell.length_a   1.000
_cell.length_b   1.000
_cell.length_c   1.000
_cell.angle_alpha   90.00
_cell.angle_beta   90.00
_cell.angle_gamma   90.00
#
_symmetry.space_group_name_H-M   'P 1'
#
loop_
_entity.id
_entity.type
_entity.pdbx_description
1 polymer ?
#
loop_
_entity_poly.entity_id
_entity_poly.type
_entity_poly.pdbx_seq_one_letter_code
_entity_poly.pdbx_strand_id
1 'polypeptide(L)'
;MKLQIIKQEVFSLTCTSNTKQLKQERPDLASGKDLRYKKHWLEILQKLKTLRFHNQEISIADIEESEQMLKQSLIAVGHLAGLTDEQIEVDWQRIKLEAQFEDIHIEDL
;
A
#
# COMPACT_ATOMS: atom_id res chain seq x y z
N MET A 1 -8.95 8.60 -19.87
CA MET A 1 -7.59 8.47 -20.45
C MET A 1 -7.60 8.14 -21.94
N LYS A 2 -6.66 8.74 -22.69
CA LYS A 2 -6.32 8.36 -24.08
C LYS A 2 -5.58 7.02 -24.09
N LEU A 3 -5.73 6.22 -25.17
CA LEU A 3 -5.12 4.87 -25.27
C LEU A 3 -3.60 4.88 -25.11
N GLN A 4 -2.91 5.89 -25.67
CA GLN A 4 -1.46 6.01 -25.56
C GLN A 4 -0.98 6.12 -24.10
N ILE A 5 -1.72 6.87 -23.27
CA ILE A 5 -1.41 7.04 -21.85
C ILE A 5 -1.56 5.70 -21.12
N ILE A 6 -2.63 4.95 -21.40
CA ILE A 6 -2.86 3.63 -20.78
C ILE A 6 -1.72 2.67 -21.14
N LYS A 7 -1.26 2.67 -22.40
CA LYS A 7 -0.13 1.85 -22.84
C LYS A 7 1.16 2.23 -22.12
N GLN A 8 1.48 3.52 -22.03
CA GLN A 8 2.65 4.01 -21.32
C GLN A 8 2.64 3.60 -19.85
N GLU A 9 1.50 3.69 -19.18
CA GLU A 9 1.35 3.30 -17.79
C GLU A 9 1.55 1.79 -17.60
N VAL A 10 0.96 0.96 -18.46
CA VAL A 10 1.18 -0.50 -18.44
C VAL A 10 2.64 -0.85 -18.69
N PHE A 11 3.29 -0.22 -19.66
CA PHE A 11 4.72 -0.39 -19.97
C PHE A 11 5.61 -0.03 -18.78
N SER A 12 5.35 1.12 -18.15
CA SER A 12 6.06 1.54 -16.95
C SER A 12 5.88 0.56 -15.78
N LEU A 13 4.65 0.11 -15.52
CA LEU A 13 4.35 -0.82 -14.42
C LEU A 13 4.94 -2.22 -14.63
N THR A 14 5.13 -2.62 -15.88
CA THR A 14 5.64 -3.96 -16.25
C THR A 14 7.14 -3.96 -16.59
N CYS A 15 7.78 -2.80 -16.59
CA CYS A 15 9.15 -2.58 -17.08
C CYS A 15 9.37 -3.01 -18.54
N THR A 16 8.34 -2.93 -19.38
CA THR A 16 8.41 -3.30 -20.81
C THR A 16 8.35 -2.05 -21.68
N SER A 17 8.97 -2.04 -22.87
CA SER A 17 9.00 -0.85 -23.73
C SER A 17 7.94 -0.88 -24.83
N ASN A 18 7.41 -2.07 -25.16
CA ASN A 18 6.45 -2.21 -26.25
C ASN A 18 5.56 -3.44 -26.08
N THR A 19 4.53 -3.52 -26.92
CA THR A 19 3.52 -4.59 -26.86
C THR A 19 4.10 -5.99 -27.14
N LYS A 20 5.18 -6.10 -27.93
CA LYS A 20 5.83 -7.39 -28.20
C LYS A 20 6.56 -7.89 -26.96
N GLN A 21 7.35 -7.02 -26.32
CA GLN A 21 8.01 -7.33 -25.04
C GLN A 21 6.99 -7.68 -23.95
N LEU A 22 5.90 -6.92 -23.82
CA LEU A 22 4.83 -7.23 -22.87
C LEU A 22 4.26 -8.65 -23.06
N LYS A 23 4.06 -9.08 -24.31
CA LYS A 23 3.56 -10.43 -24.60
C LYS A 23 4.57 -11.54 -24.28
N GLN A 24 5.86 -11.25 -24.42
CA GLN A 24 6.94 -12.21 -24.15
C GLN A 24 7.22 -12.35 -22.66
N GLU A 25 7.35 -11.22 -21.97
CA GLU A 25 7.77 -11.16 -20.57
C GLU A 25 6.60 -11.31 -19.59
N ARG A 26 5.39 -10.90 -20.00
CA ARG A 26 4.16 -10.95 -19.18
C ARG A 26 2.99 -11.63 -19.92
N PRO A 27 3.14 -12.91 -20.33
CA PRO A 27 2.07 -13.63 -21.00
C PRO A 27 0.81 -13.76 -20.12
N ASP A 28 0.96 -13.74 -18.79
CA ASP A 28 -0.12 -13.75 -17.79
C ASP A 28 -1.05 -12.53 -17.87
N LEU A 29 -0.55 -11.41 -18.40
CA LEU A 29 -1.32 -10.18 -18.59
C LEU A 29 -1.94 -10.10 -19.98
N ALA A 30 -1.25 -10.62 -20.99
CA ALA A 30 -1.58 -10.45 -22.40
C ALA A 30 -2.29 -11.65 -23.07
N SER A 31 -2.23 -12.85 -22.49
CA SER A 31 -2.87 -14.04 -23.04
C SER A 31 -4.40 -13.89 -23.07
N GLY A 32 -5.02 -14.31 -24.18
CA GLY A 32 -6.48 -14.22 -24.38
C GLY A 32 -7.03 -12.80 -24.58
N LYS A 33 -6.19 -11.76 -24.66
CA LYS A 33 -6.62 -10.36 -24.81
C LYS A 33 -6.23 -9.77 -26.16
N ASP A 34 -7.17 -9.06 -26.78
CA ASP A 34 -6.89 -8.31 -28.01
C ASP A 34 -6.40 -6.89 -27.71
N LEU A 35 -5.09 -6.70 -27.78
CA LEU A 35 -4.41 -5.42 -27.51
C LEU A 35 -4.60 -4.35 -28.61
N ARG A 36 -5.48 -4.58 -29.59
CA ARG A 36 -6.02 -3.54 -30.46
C ARG A 36 -7.08 -2.70 -29.74
N TYR A 37 -7.84 -3.31 -28.82
CA TYR A 37 -8.95 -2.64 -28.14
C TYR A 37 -8.52 -2.02 -26.82
N LYS A 38 -8.97 -0.79 -26.60
CA LYS A 38 -8.74 -0.05 -25.35
C LYS A 38 -9.24 -0.78 -24.10
N LYS A 39 -10.35 -1.53 -24.22
CA LYS A 39 -10.95 -2.30 -23.13
C LYS A 39 -9.94 -3.24 -22.48
N HIS A 40 -9.21 -4.01 -23.27
CA HIS A 40 -8.23 -4.97 -22.76
C HIS A 40 -7.01 -4.31 -22.12
N TRP A 41 -6.60 -3.14 -22.61
CA TRP A 41 -5.56 -2.35 -21.94
C TRP A 41 -5.99 -1.85 -20.57
N LEU A 42 -7.25 -1.42 -20.43
CA LEU A 42 -7.80 -1.02 -19.14
C LEU A 42 -7.88 -2.21 -18.16
N GLU A 43 -8.31 -3.38 -18.64
CA GLU A 43 -8.33 -4.60 -17.81
C GLU A 43 -6.93 -4.99 -17.31
N ILE A 44 -5.90 -4.88 -18.17
CA ILE A 44 -4.51 -5.13 -17.77
C ILE A 44 -4.06 -4.11 -16.72
N LEU A 45 -4.31 -2.82 -16.98
CA LEU A 45 -3.92 -1.75 -16.06
C LEU A 45 -4.60 -1.91 -14.69
N GLN A 46 -5.89 -2.24 -14.67
CA GLN A 46 -6.62 -2.48 -13.44
C GLN A 46 -6.05 -3.67 -12.67
N LYS A 47 -5.78 -4.80 -13.35
CA LYS A 47 -5.14 -5.96 -12.73
C LYS A 47 -3.78 -5.61 -12.12
N LEU A 48 -2.95 -4.84 -12.84
CA LEU A 48 -1.66 -4.38 -12.34
C LEU A 48 -1.79 -3.46 -11.11
N LYS A 49 -2.77 -2.55 -11.11
CA LYS A 49 -3.05 -1.69 -9.96
C LYS A 49 -3.55 -2.46 -8.76
N THR A 50 -4.43 -3.44 -8.96
CA THR A 50 -4.90 -4.31 -7.88
C THR A 50 -3.76 -5.14 -7.31
N LEU A 51 -2.90 -5.72 -8.16
CA LEU A 51 -1.73 -6.46 -7.71
C LEU A 51 -0.73 -5.57 -6.97
N ARG A 52 -0.52 -4.33 -7.43
CA ARG A 52 0.29 -3.35 -6.68
C ARG A 52 -0.34 -2.95 -5.36
N PHE A 53 -1.65 -2.80 -5.29
CA PHE A 53 -2.35 -2.48 -4.04
C PHE A 53 -2.27 -3.65 -3.05
N HIS A 54 -2.28 -4.89 -3.54
CA HIS A 54 -2.08 -6.08 -2.70
C HIS A 54 -0.60 -6.33 -2.35
N ASN A 55 0.33 -5.89 -3.20
CA ASN A 55 1.79 -5.95 -2.98
C ASN A 55 2.38 -4.60 -2.53
N GLN A 56 1.56 -3.66 -2.05
CA GLN A 56 2.07 -2.55 -1.27
C GLN A 56 2.45 -3.18 0.07
N GLU A 57 3.69 -3.72 0.12
CA GLU A 57 4.42 -3.81 1.37
C GLU A 57 4.29 -2.43 2.00
N ILE A 58 3.55 -2.36 3.11
CA ILE A 58 3.47 -1.14 3.91
C ILE A 58 4.90 -0.75 4.18
N SER A 59 5.35 0.38 3.62
CA SER A 59 6.72 0.83 3.82
C SER A 59 6.90 1.18 5.29
N ILE A 60 8.11 1.04 5.83
CA ILE A 60 8.43 1.53 7.17
C ILE A 60 8.01 3.01 7.31
N ALA A 61 8.19 3.80 6.25
CA ALA A 61 7.74 5.19 6.20
C ALA A 61 6.21 5.34 6.34
N ASP A 62 5.42 4.45 5.75
CA ASP A 62 3.95 4.48 5.86
C ASP A 62 3.49 4.10 7.29
N ILE A 63 4.24 3.19 7.94
CA ILE A 63 4.01 2.82 9.36
C ILE A 63 4.36 3.99 10.27
N GLU A 64 5.51 4.63 10.06
CA GLU A 64 5.94 5.81 10.82
C GLU A 64 4.96 6.98 10.68
N GLU A 65 4.46 7.22 9.46
CA GLU A 65 3.42 8.23 9.22
C GLU A 65 2.12 7.89 9.98
N SER A 66 1.69 6.63 9.91
CA SER A 66 0.49 6.16 10.62
C SER A 66 0.64 6.26 12.14
N GLU A 67 1.82 5.97 12.68
CA GLU A 67 2.16 6.12 14.10
C GLU A 67 2.04 7.60 14.53
N GLN A 68 2.59 8.52 13.73
CA GLN A 68 2.49 9.95 14.00
C GLN A 68 1.04 10.44 13.98
N MET A 69 0.24 9.99 13.02
CA MET A 69 -1.19 10.31 12.93
C MET A 69 -1.97 9.80 14.15
N LEU A 70 -1.64 8.61 14.64
CA LEU A 70 -2.21 8.04 15.87
C LEU A 70 -1.85 8.89 17.09
N LYS A 71 -0.58 9.26 17.26
CA LYS A 71 -0.15 10.13 18.36
C LYS A 71 -0.86 11.48 18.35
N GLN A 72 -0.99 12.11 17.18
CA GLN A 72 -1.70 13.39 17.05
C GLN A 72 -3.19 13.25 17.39
N SER A 73 -3.81 12.15 16.97
CA SER A 73 -5.21 11.86 17.30
C SER A 73 -5.41 11.65 18.80
N LEU A 74 -4.49 10.93 19.45
CA LEU A 74 -4.50 10.73 20.90
C LEU A 74 -4.36 12.06 21.66
N ILE A 75 -3.46 12.94 21.21
CA ILE A 75 -3.32 14.29 21.79
C ILE A 75 -4.62 15.08 21.66
N ALA A 76 -5.20 15.12 20.46
CA ALA A 76 -6.43 15.85 20.21
C ALA A 76 -7.60 15.35 21.07
N VAL A 77 -7.79 14.03 21.14
CA VAL A 77 -8.86 13.42 21.95
C VAL A 77 -8.58 13.57 23.45
N GLY A 78 -7.33 13.43 23.87
CA GLY A 78 -6.91 13.57 25.26
C GLY A 78 -7.18 14.98 25.79
N HIS A 79 -6.85 16.01 25.02
CA HIS A 79 -7.18 17.40 25.37
C HIS A 79 -8.69 17.63 25.45
N LEU A 80 -9.47 17.07 24.52
CA LEU A 80 -10.93 17.15 24.57
C LEU A 80 -11.52 16.46 25.82
N ALA A 81 -10.86 15.40 26.29
CA ALA A 81 -11.22 14.69 27.51
C ALA A 81 -10.68 15.35 28.79
N GLY A 82 -9.92 16.45 28.67
CA GLY A 82 -9.35 17.19 29.80
C GLY A 82 -8.07 16.56 30.38
N LEU A 83 -7.39 15.70 29.63
CA LEU A 83 -6.10 15.13 30.01
C LEU A 83 -4.97 16.14 29.80
N THR A 84 -3.95 16.08 30.65
CA THR A 84 -2.73 16.86 30.47
C THR A 84 -1.79 16.19 29.45
N ASP A 85 -0.87 16.96 28.87
CA ASP A 85 0.16 16.43 27.96
C ASP A 85 0.97 15.28 28.60
N GLU A 86 1.22 15.38 29.90
CA GLU A 86 1.94 14.37 30.67
C GLU A 86 1.16 13.05 30.77
N GLN A 87 -0.16 13.12 30.97
CA GLN A 87 -1.03 11.94 31.00
C GLN A 87 -1.13 11.27 29.61
N ILE A 88 -1.23 12.10 28.56
CA ILE A 88 -1.29 11.64 27.17
C ILE A 88 0.02 10.95 26.77
N GLU A 89 1.18 11.48 27.17
CA GLU A 89 2.47 10.85 26.90
C GLU A 89 2.62 9.53 27.66
N VAL A 90 2.17 9.46 28.92
CA VAL A 90 2.16 8.19 29.68
C VAL A 90 1.30 7.12 28.99
N ASP A 91 0.12 7.49 28.51
CA ASP A 91 -0.75 6.56 27.78
C ASP A 91 -0.14 6.16 26.42
N TRP A 92 0.52 7.09 25.72
CA TRP A 92 1.25 6.80 24.48
C TRP A 92 2.38 5.78 24.71
N GLN A 93 3.16 5.94 25.79
CA GLN A 93 4.22 5.00 26.14
C GLN A 93 3.66 3.63 26.54
N ARG A 94 2.49 3.59 27.22
CA ARG A 94 1.81 2.33 27.53
C ARG A 94 1.41 1.57 26.27
N ILE A 95 0.78 2.25 25.30
CA ILE A 95 0.39 1.66 24.01
C ILE A 95 1.60 1.07 23.28
N LYS A 96 2.73 1.79 23.26
CA LYS A 96 3.97 1.30 22.67
C LYS A 96 4.51 0.04 23.34
N LEU A 97 4.46 0.00 24.67
CA LEU A 97 4.91 -1.16 25.44
C LEU A 97 4.00 -2.37 25.22
N GLU A 98 2.68 -2.19 25.28
CA GLU A 98 1.71 -3.27 25.05
C GLU A 98 1.88 -3.89 23.65
N ALA A 99 2.09 -3.07 22.62
CA ALA A 99 2.37 -3.54 21.26
C ALA A 99 3.69 -4.36 21.18
N GLN A 100 4.70 -4.04 21.99
CA GLN A 100 5.96 -4.82 22.04
C GLN A 100 5.79 -6.17 22.74
N PHE A 101 4.82 -6.31 23.65
CA PHE A 101 4.56 -7.57 24.37
C PHE A 101 3.59 -8.50 23.62
N GLU A 102 2.70 -7.97 22.77
CA GLU A 102 1.87 -8.80 21.89
C GLU A 102 2.69 -9.55 20.81
N ASP A 103 3.84 -9.01 20.39
CA ASP A 103 4.76 -9.65 19.44
C ASP A 103 5.64 -10.75 20.07
N ILE A 104 5.59 -10.95 21.39
CA ILE A 104 6.25 -12.08 22.05
C ILE A 104 5.30 -13.29 22.04
N HIS A 105 5.12 -13.87 20.85
CA HIS A 105 4.72 -15.28 20.78
C HIS A 105 5.86 -16.12 21.37
N ILE A 106 5.71 -16.55 22.63
CA ILE A 106 6.48 -17.65 23.20
C ILE A 106 6.03 -18.93 22.45
N GLU A 107 6.56 -19.12 21.24
CA GLU A 107 6.73 -20.46 20.68
C GLU A 107 7.90 -21.11 21.44
N ASP A 108 7.60 -21.71 22.59
CA ASP A 108 8.29 -22.90 23.13
C ASP A 108 7.86 -23.10 24.59
N LEU A 109 6.88 -23.99 24.79
CA LEU A 109 6.74 -24.84 25.98
C LEU A 109 6.05 -26.16 25.61
#